data_AF-X0TAM5-F1
#
_entry.id   AF-X0TAM5-F1
#
_cell.length_a   1.000
_cell.length_b   1.000
_cell.length_c   1.000
_cell.angle_alpha   90.00
_cell.angle_beta   90.00
_cell.angle_gamma   90.00
#
_symmetry.space_group_name_H-M   'P 1'
#
loop_
_entity.id
_entity.type
_entity.pdbx_description
1 polymer ?
#
loop_
_entity_poly.entity_id
_entity_poly.type
_entity_poly.pdbx_seq_one_letter_code
_entity_poly.pdbx_strand_id
1 'polypeptide(L)'
;LYDIYHMQIMEGNVLETLQKYHQFIGYIHVANVPFRCEPWTGELDYKFILKELSKVFSGFVGFEFFVKEKCFSYEKLFQWIQSLNL
;
A
#
# COMPACT_ATOMS: atom_id res chain seq x y z
N LEU A 1 11.17 8.24 -0.15
CA LEU A 1 10.23 7.28 -0.77
C LEU A 1 10.35 5.97 -0.01
N TYR A 2 9.23 5.37 0.37
CA TYR A 2 9.19 4.04 1.00
C TYR A 2 8.30 3.13 0.14
N ASP A 3 8.86 2.08 -0.46
CA ASP A 3 8.09 1.12 -1.26
C ASP A 3 7.78 -0.12 -0.42
N ILE A 4 6.50 -0.31 -0.09
CA ILE A 4 6.06 -1.41 0.76
C ILE A 4 6.36 -2.77 0.12
N TYR A 5 6.29 -2.91 -1.20
CA TYR A 5 6.56 -4.17 -1.87
C TYR A 5 8.00 -4.64 -1.58
N HIS A 6 8.96 -3.73 -1.76
CA HIS A 6 10.36 -4.03 -1.50
C HIS A 6 10.62 -4.29 -0.01
N MET A 7 10.03 -3.48 0.87
CA MET A 7 10.31 -3.59 2.30
C MET A 7 9.67 -4.81 2.94
N GLN A 8 8.51 -5.27 2.47
CA GLN A 8 7.94 -6.53 2.95
C GLN A 8 8.83 -7.73 2.60
N ILE A 9 9.44 -7.75 1.41
CA ILE A 9 10.34 -8.83 0.99
C ILE A 9 11.66 -8.81 1.77
N MET A 10 12.19 -7.61 2.06
CA MET A 10 13.52 -7.46 2.67
C MET A 10 13.51 -7.49 4.20
N GLU A 11 12.53 -6.82 4.82
CA GLU A 11 12.52 -6.54 6.26
C GLU A 11 11.27 -7.07 6.94
N GLY A 12 10.13 -7.03 6.26
CA GLY A 12 8.82 -7.27 6.87
C GLY A 12 8.45 -6.16 7.85
N ASN A 13 7.54 -6.48 8.78
CA ASN A 13 7.08 -5.59 9.86
C ASN A 13 6.74 -4.15 9.40
N VAL A 14 6.10 -4.04 8.23
CA VAL A 14 5.98 -2.77 7.51
C VAL A 14 5.24 -1.69 8.29
N LEU A 15 4.14 -2.02 8.98
CA LEU A 15 3.34 -1.02 9.68
C LEU A 15 4.15 -0.35 10.81
N GLU A 16 4.88 -1.14 11.60
CA GLU A 16 5.70 -0.61 12.69
C GLU A 16 6.80 0.30 12.15
N THR A 17 7.50 -0.12 11.09
CA THR A 17 8.54 0.67 10.43
C THR A 17 7.97 1.99 9.89
N LEU A 18 6.83 1.94 9.20
CA LEU A 18 6.17 3.14 8.68
C LEU A 18 5.75 4.09 9.81
N GLN A 19 5.13 3.58 10.87
CA GLN A 19 4.73 4.41 12.03
C GLN A 19 5.92 5.02 12.75
N LYS A 20 7.05 4.32 12.83
CA LYS A 20 8.27 4.82 13.49
C LYS A 20 8.98 5.90 12.68
N TYR A 21 9.00 5.77 11.36
CA TYR A 21 9.79 6.64 10.47
C TYR A 21 8.96 7.58 9.59
N HIS A 22 7.64 7.66 9.80
CA HIS A 22 6.71 8.45 8.97
C HIS A 22 7.15 9.90 8.75
N GLN A 23 7.80 10.54 9.75
CA GLN A 23 8.29 11.91 9.65
C GLN A 23 9.37 12.13 8.59
N PHE A 24 10.08 11.06 8.19
CA PHE A 24 11.14 11.10 7.18
C PHE A 24 10.66 10.59 5.81
N ILE A 25 9.40 10.13 5.71
CA ILE A 25 8.83 9.56 4.51
C ILE A 25 7.85 10.60 3.94
N GLY A 26 8.07 11.04 2.70
CA GLY A 26 7.14 11.95 2.00
C GLY A 26 6.20 11.24 1.02
N TYR A 27 6.56 10.03 0.59
CA TYR A 27 5.83 9.29 -0.43
C TYR A 27 5.98 7.79 -0.21
N ILE A 28 4.87 7.06 -0.37
CA ILE A 28 4.79 5.61 -0.20
C ILE A 28 4.30 4.98 -1.49
N HIS A 29 4.89 3.86 -1.90
CA HIS A 29 4.37 3.01 -2.97
C HIS A 29 3.71 1.75 -2.42
N VAL A 30 2.61 1.33 -3.05
CA VAL A 30 1.87 0.11 -2.72
C VAL A 30 1.72 -0.81 -3.93
N ALA A 31 1.93 -2.10 -3.71
CA ALA A 31 1.68 -3.19 -4.64
C ALA A 31 1.64 -4.52 -3.86
N ASN A 32 0.87 -5.51 -4.32
CA ASN A 32 0.82 -6.77 -3.60
C ASN A 32 2.20 -7.46 -3.52
N VAL A 33 2.35 -8.28 -2.49
CA VAL A 33 3.47 -9.20 -2.33
C VAL A 33 2.90 -10.62 -2.44
N PRO A 34 3.55 -11.54 -3.20
CA PRO A 34 4.88 -11.42 -3.81
C PRO A 34 4.91 -10.90 -5.27
N PHE A 35 3.76 -10.64 -5.90
CA PHE A 35 3.70 -10.51 -7.37
C PHE A 35 3.82 -9.09 -7.92
N ARG A 36 3.83 -8.06 -7.06
CA ARG A 36 3.83 -6.64 -7.44
C ARG A 36 2.63 -6.27 -8.32
N CYS A 37 1.47 -6.84 -8.00
CA CYS A 37 0.18 -6.61 -8.65
C CYS A 37 -0.77 -5.82 -7.73
N GLU A 38 -2.08 -5.92 -7.97
CA GLU A 38 -3.08 -5.09 -7.31
C GLU A 38 -3.10 -5.30 -5.78
N PRO A 39 -3.11 -4.22 -4.97
CA PRO A 39 -2.88 -4.27 -3.52
C PRO A 39 -4.05 -4.87 -2.70
N TRP A 40 -5.14 -5.31 -3.35
CA TRP A 40 -6.26 -5.99 -2.69
C TRP A 40 -6.14 -7.52 -2.70
N THR A 41 -4.99 -8.04 -3.12
CA THR A 41 -4.64 -9.46 -3.10
C THR A 41 -3.27 -9.65 -2.44
N GLY A 42 -2.83 -10.90 -2.28
CA GLY A 42 -1.52 -11.22 -1.73
C GLY A 42 -1.53 -11.34 -0.21
N GLU A 43 -0.35 -11.24 0.39
CA GLU A 43 -0.14 -11.53 1.83
C GLU A 43 -0.36 -10.33 2.76
N LEU A 44 -0.35 -9.10 2.23
CA LEU A 44 -0.49 -7.87 3.03
C LEU A 44 -1.95 -7.38 3.05
N ASP A 45 -2.46 -7.10 4.24
CA ASP A 45 -3.73 -6.37 4.40
C ASP A 45 -3.49 -4.85 4.28
N TYR A 46 -3.53 -4.34 3.06
CA TYR A 46 -3.39 -2.92 2.80
C TYR A 46 -4.54 -2.06 3.35
N LYS A 47 -5.73 -2.62 3.58
CA LYS A 47 -6.82 -1.86 4.21
C LYS A 47 -6.47 -1.54 5.65
N PHE A 48 -6.00 -2.54 6.38
CA PHE A 48 -5.52 -2.36 7.76
C PHE A 48 -4.30 -1.43 7.81
N ILE A 49 -3.27 -1.69 7.01
CA ILE A 49 -2.02 -0.92 7.01
C ILE A 49 -2.28 0.57 6.72
N LEU A 50 -3.02 0.88 5.66
CA LEU A 50 -3.27 2.28 5.27
C LEU A 50 -4.17 3.00 6.27
N LYS A 51 -5.13 2.30 6.89
CA LYS A 51 -6.00 2.87 7.94
C LYS A 51 -5.25 3.18 9.23
N GLU A 52 -4.32 2.32 9.64
CA GLU A 52 -3.49 2.60 10.81
C GLU A 52 -2.47 3.69 10.52
N LEU A 53 -1.94 3.73 9.30
CA LEU A 53 -0.97 4.72 8.89
C LEU A 53 -1.57 6.12 8.69
N SER A 54 -2.82 6.24 8.23
CA SER A 54 -3.49 7.54 8.03
C SER A 54 -3.64 8.35 9.32
N LYS A 55 -3.54 7.70 10.49
CA LYS A 55 -3.53 8.37 11.80
C LYS A 55 -2.30 9.23 12.04
N VAL A 56 -1.19 8.95 11.35
CA VAL A 56 0.11 9.61 11.59
C VAL A 56 0.77 10.15 10.32
N PHE A 57 0.41 9.64 9.14
CA PHE A 57 1.03 9.99 7.87
C PHE A 57 0.13 10.89 7.03
N SER A 58 0.67 12.03 6.61
CA SER A 58 -0.02 13.02 5.76
C SER A 58 0.59 13.15 4.35
N GLY A 59 1.53 12.27 3.99
CA GLY A 59 2.14 12.25 2.67
C GLY A 59 1.26 11.57 1.62
N PHE A 60 1.84 11.31 0.45
CA PHE A 60 1.12 10.69 -0.67
C PHE A 60 1.30 9.16 -0.67
N VAL A 61 0.30 8.45 -1.21
CA VAL A 61 0.36 7.01 -1.48
C VAL A 61 0.18 6.81 -2.98
N GLY A 62 1.21 6.28 -3.63
CA GLY A 62 1.24 5.91 -5.04
C GLY A 62 0.98 4.42 -5.23
N PHE A 63 0.28 4.08 -6.30
CA PHE A 63 0.03 2.71 -6.70
C PHE A 63 1.04 2.33 -7.78
N GLU A 64 2.05 1.54 -7.43
CA GLU A 64 3.12 1.11 -8.35
C GLU A 64 3.05 -0.40 -8.55
N PHE A 65 2.04 -0.86 -9.31
CA PHE A 65 1.78 -2.27 -9.53
C PHE A 65 1.52 -2.63 -11.00
N PHE A 66 1.73 -3.89 -11.34
CA PHE A 66 1.33 -4.48 -12.62
C PHE A 66 -0.12 -4.97 -12.56
N VAL A 67 -0.89 -4.67 -13.60
CA VAL A 67 -2.24 -5.23 -13.74
C VAL A 67 -2.14 -6.72 -14.06
N LYS A 68 -2.71 -7.57 -13.20
CA LYS A 68 -2.78 -9.02 -13.38
C LYS A 68 -4.19 -9.50 -13.62
N GLU A 69 -5.19 -8.86 -13.00
CA GLU A 69 -6.57 -9.22 -13.20
C GLU A 69 -7.06 -8.88 -14.61
N LYS A 70 -7.66 -9.85 -15.30
CA LYS A 70 -8.23 -9.65 -16.64
C LYS A 70 -9.33 -8.59 -16.67
N CYS A 71 -10.09 -8.46 -15.59
CA CYS A 71 -11.21 -7.52 -15.46
C CYS A 71 -10.83 -6.26 -14.66
N PHE A 72 -9.53 -5.92 -14.61
CA PHE A 72 -9.10 -4.68 -13.99
C PHE A 72 -9.76 -3.48 -14.68
N SER A 73 -10.18 -2.51 -13.88
CA SER A 73 -10.65 -1.21 -14.36
C SER A 73 -10.28 -0.13 -13.35
N TYR A 74 -10.18 1.12 -13.81
CA TYR A 74 -9.95 2.25 -12.93
C TYR A 74 -11.12 2.49 -11.98
N GLU A 75 -12.35 2.14 -12.37
CA GLU A 75 -13.51 2.17 -11.48
C GLU A 75 -13.35 1.19 -10.33
N LYS A 76 -12.84 -0.02 -10.57
CA LYS A 76 -12.56 -1.00 -9.52
C LYS A 76 -11.48 -0.48 -8.55
N LEU A 77 -10.41 0.09 -9.08
CA LEU A 77 -9.38 0.74 -8.26
C LEU A 77 -9.98 1.88 -7.42
N PHE A 78 -10.78 2.74 -8.04
CA PHE A 78 -11.44 3.85 -7.36
C PHE A 78 -12.38 3.37 -6.25
N GLN A 79 -13.21 2.35 -6.51
CA GLN A 79 -14.08 1.73 -5.50
C GLN A 79 -13.28 1.12 -4.35
N TRP A 80 -12.14 0.49 -4.64
CA TRP A 80 -11.26 -0.03 -3.59
C TRP A 80 -10.70 1.09 -2.72
N ILE A 81 -10.23 2.19 -3.32
CA ILE A 81 -9.76 3.39 -2.60
C ILE A 81 -10.87 3.95 -1.70
N GLN A 82 -12.08 4.11 -2.23
CA GLN A 82 -13.24 4.57 -1.44
C GLN A 82 -13.54 3.64 -0.26
N SER A 83 -13.35 2.32 -0.44
CA SER A 83 -13.58 1.33 0.62
C SER A 83 -12.59 1.39 1.78
N LEU A 84 -11.50 2.16 1.66
CA LEU A 84 -10.52 2.34 2.74
C LEU A 84 -11.06 3.22 3.88
N ASN A 85 -12.02 4.11 3.59
CA ASN A 85 -12.61 5.06 4.55
C ASN A 85 -11.53 5.83 5.36
N LEU A 86 -10.53 6.37 4.66
CA LEU A 86 -9.41 7.13 5.24
C LEU A 86 -9.77 8.60 5.51
#